data_AF-A0A0D7F628-F1
#
_entry.id   AF-A0A0D7F628-F1
#
_cell.length_a   1.000
_cell.length_b   1.000
_cell.length_c   1.000
_cell.angle_alpha   90.00
_cell.angle_beta   90.00
_cell.angle_gamma   90.00
#
_symmetry.space_group_name_H-M   'P 1'
#
loop_
_entity.id
_entity.type
_entity.pdbx_description
1 polymer ?
#
loop_
_entity_poly.entity_id
_entity_poly.type
_entity_poly.pdbx_seq_one_letter_code
_entity_poly.pdbx_strand_id
1 'polypeptide(L)'
;MASHSADSEAFELMERMRAVITQSNMDGHCRDMLCSAFDRFLNLEARRLSKRFLHRARDQKQRIVATLALMAELDGLGEDEADRSVFAEMAQLFDEISLTAVAGSAALREMDRVKSEFAAEEPEKLETLMAQWSPQCAKDE
;
A
#
# COMPACT_ATOMS: atom_id res chain seq x y z
N MET A 1 -4.38 16.79 8.48
CA MET A 1 -3.49 16.79 7.30
C MET A 1 -3.30 15.35 6.90
N ALA A 2 -3.76 14.92 5.72
CA ALA A 2 -3.60 13.54 5.28
C ALA A 2 -2.10 13.32 5.00
N SER A 3 -1.44 12.48 5.78
CA SER A 3 -0.09 12.02 5.44
C SER A 3 -0.23 11.13 4.21
N HIS A 4 0.11 11.66 3.04
CA HIS A 4 0.26 10.81 1.87
C HIS A 4 1.36 9.79 2.17
N SER A 5 1.03 8.50 2.03
CA SER A 5 2.04 7.45 2.12
C SER A 5 3.00 7.61 0.95
N ALA A 6 4.30 7.35 1.12
CA ALA A 6 5.27 7.30 0.02
C ALA A 6 4.81 6.37 -1.12
N ASP A 7 3.99 5.37 -0.79
CA ASP A 7 3.35 4.48 -1.77
C ASP A 7 2.33 5.21 -2.67
N SER A 8 1.61 6.20 -2.13
CA SER A 8 0.63 7.04 -2.84
C SER A 8 1.35 8.08 -3.74
N GLU A 9 2.47 8.64 -3.28
CA GLU A 9 3.29 9.56 -4.08
C GLU A 9 3.95 8.85 -5.27
N ALA A 10 4.48 7.64 -5.06
CA ALA A 10 5.00 6.80 -6.12
C ALA A 10 3.92 6.51 -7.17
N PHE A 11 2.68 6.35 -6.72
CA PHE A 11 1.55 6.09 -7.59
C PHE A 11 1.23 7.29 -8.51
N GLU A 12 1.11 8.49 -7.95
CA GLU A 12 0.91 9.72 -8.72
C GLU A 12 2.07 9.99 -9.70
N LEU A 13 3.29 9.64 -9.34
CA LEU A 13 4.45 9.75 -10.23
C LEU A 13 4.29 8.86 -11.46
N MET A 14 3.81 7.64 -11.29
CA MET A 14 3.63 6.72 -12.41
C MET A 14 2.54 7.21 -13.38
N GLU A 15 1.45 7.80 -12.87
CA GLU A 15 0.43 8.43 -13.73
C GLU A 15 0.98 9.62 -14.52
N ARG A 16 1.83 10.45 -13.89
CA ARG A 16 2.53 11.53 -14.63
C ARG A 16 3.46 10.98 -15.70
N MET A 17 4.14 9.87 -15.42
CA MET A 17 5.04 9.22 -16.38
C MET A 17 4.27 8.66 -17.58
N ARG A 18 3.09 8.06 -17.37
CA ARG A 18 2.16 7.66 -18.44
C ARG A 18 1.83 8.83 -19.35
N ALA A 19 1.46 9.98 -18.78
CA ALA A 19 1.11 11.17 -19.57
C ALA A 19 2.27 11.64 -20.47
N VAL A 20 3.51 11.62 -19.95
CA VAL A 20 4.71 11.96 -20.72
C VAL A 20 4.94 10.98 -21.88
N ILE A 21 4.79 9.68 -21.63
CA ILE A 21 4.95 8.64 -22.66
C ILE A 21 3.92 8.84 -23.78
N THR A 22 2.66 9.09 -23.43
CA THR A 22 1.58 9.27 -24.41
C THR A 22 1.77 10.53 -25.26
N GLN A 23 2.38 11.58 -24.71
CA GLN A 23 2.64 12.85 -25.40
C GLN A 23 3.97 12.88 -26.16
N SER A 24 4.77 11.82 -26.08
CA SER A 24 6.06 11.75 -26.75
C SER A 24 5.91 11.59 -28.27
N ASN A 25 6.82 12.19 -29.03
CA ASN A 25 6.82 12.14 -30.50
C ASN A 25 7.47 10.84 -31.02
N MET A 26 7.08 9.71 -30.44
CA MET A 26 7.53 8.36 -30.83
C MET A 26 6.72 7.84 -32.02
N ASP A 27 7.33 6.95 -32.79
CA ASP A 27 6.59 6.14 -33.77
C ASP A 27 5.40 5.42 -33.09
N GLY A 28 4.29 5.29 -33.82
CA GLY A 28 3.05 4.73 -33.29
C GLY A 28 3.22 3.31 -32.73
N HIS A 29 3.99 2.45 -33.41
CA HIS A 29 4.25 1.09 -32.96
C HIS A 29 5.11 1.09 -31.68
N CYS A 30 6.16 1.92 -31.65
CA CYS A 30 7.02 2.06 -30.47
C CYS A 30 6.26 2.61 -29.26
N ARG A 31 5.36 3.59 -29.49
CA ARG A 31 4.50 4.17 -28.45
C ARG A 31 3.55 3.13 -27.90
N ASP A 32 2.86 2.38 -28.74
CA ASP A 32 1.88 1.38 -28.31
C ASP A 32 2.55 0.24 -27.52
N MET A 33 3.75 -0.18 -27.94
CA MET A 33 4.59 -1.13 -27.20
C MET A 33 5.00 -0.60 -25.82
N LEU A 34 5.44 0.65 -25.73
CA LEU A 34 5.84 1.26 -24.46
C LEU A 34 4.64 1.46 -23.53
N CYS A 35 3.50 1.91 -24.05
CA CYS A 35 2.26 2.01 -23.30
C CYS A 35 1.85 0.64 -22.72
N SER A 36 1.87 -0.42 -23.54
CA SER A 36 1.54 -1.77 -23.06
C SER A 36 2.52 -2.28 -22.00
N ALA A 37 3.82 -2.02 -22.15
CA ALA A 37 4.81 -2.36 -21.12
C ALA A 37 4.55 -1.59 -19.81
N PHE A 38 4.16 -0.32 -19.91
CA PHE A 38 3.84 0.53 -18.77
C PHE A 38 2.57 0.08 -18.04
N ASP A 39 1.50 -0.26 -18.79
CA ASP A 39 0.27 -0.85 -18.24
C ASP A 39 0.57 -2.11 -17.42
N ARG A 40 1.39 -3.00 -17.96
CA ARG A 40 1.76 -4.24 -17.27
C ARG A 40 2.57 -3.97 -16.00
N PHE A 41 3.51 -3.02 -16.07
CA PHE A 41 4.27 -2.61 -14.89
C PHE A 41 3.36 -2.07 -13.80
N LEU A 42 2.40 -1.20 -14.14
CA LEU A 42 1.44 -0.68 -13.17
C LEU A 42 0.62 -1.79 -12.51
N ASN A 43 0.16 -2.79 -13.27
CA ASN A 43 -0.57 -3.93 -12.71
C ASN A 43 0.28 -4.74 -11.71
N LEU A 44 1.57 -4.97 -12.00
CA LEU A 44 2.48 -5.62 -11.05
C LEU A 44 2.69 -4.78 -9.79
N GLU A 45 2.85 -3.48 -9.96
CA GLU A 45 3.11 -2.57 -8.86
C GLU A 45 1.87 -2.42 -7.96
N ALA A 46 0.69 -2.33 -8.54
CA ALA A 46 -0.59 -2.37 -7.82
C ALA A 46 -0.73 -3.66 -6.98
N ARG A 47 -0.33 -4.81 -7.54
CA ARG A 47 -0.30 -6.09 -6.80
C ARG A 47 0.73 -6.08 -5.67
N ARG A 48 1.93 -5.52 -5.90
CA ARG A 48 2.98 -5.38 -4.89
C ARG A 48 2.52 -4.50 -3.73
N LEU A 49 1.94 -3.34 -4.04
CA LEU A 49 1.39 -2.40 -3.06
C LEU A 49 0.23 -3.00 -2.27
N SER A 50 -0.71 -3.68 -2.95
CA SER A 50 -1.81 -4.38 -2.28
C SER A 50 -1.32 -5.39 -1.25
N LYS A 51 -0.30 -6.20 -1.59
CA LYS A 51 0.33 -7.13 -0.63
C LYS A 51 0.96 -6.39 0.55
N ARG A 52 1.65 -5.28 0.29
CA ARG A 52 2.31 -4.45 1.31
C ARG A 52 1.31 -3.85 2.30
N PHE A 53 0.21 -3.29 1.80
CA PHE A 53 -0.84 -2.73 2.65
C PHE A 53 -1.55 -3.78 3.50
N LEU A 54 -1.82 -4.96 2.93
CA LEU A 54 -2.39 -6.07 3.69
C LEU A 54 -1.44 -6.54 4.80
N HIS A 55 -0.14 -6.61 4.52
CA HIS A 55 0.86 -6.94 5.55
C HIS A 55 0.88 -5.88 6.66
N ARG A 56 0.91 -4.58 6.30
CA ARG A 56 0.85 -3.48 7.26
C ARG A 56 -0.39 -3.52 8.16
N ALA A 57 -1.56 -3.82 7.58
CA ALA A 57 -2.79 -3.96 8.35
C ALA A 57 -2.73 -5.14 9.33
N ARG A 58 -2.13 -6.27 8.90
CA ARG A 58 -1.89 -7.43 9.79
C ARG A 58 -0.90 -7.10 10.91
N ASP A 59 0.14 -6.33 10.62
CA ASP A 59 1.09 -5.89 11.65
C ASP A 59 0.40 -4.98 12.68
N GLN A 60 -0.46 -4.05 12.24
CA GLN A 60 -1.24 -3.23 13.18
C GLN A 60 -2.17 -4.10 14.05
N LYS A 61 -2.80 -5.14 13.49
CA LYS A 61 -3.56 -6.12 14.29
C LYS A 61 -2.66 -6.77 15.34
N GLN A 62 -1.46 -7.22 14.98
CA GLN A 62 -0.55 -7.85 15.95
C GLN A 62 -0.12 -6.88 17.06
N ARG A 63 0.10 -5.61 16.73
CA ARG A 63 0.35 -4.56 17.73
C ARG A 63 -0.80 -4.39 18.70
N ILE A 64 -2.04 -4.32 18.22
CA ILE A 64 -3.24 -4.27 19.09
C ILE A 64 -3.28 -5.48 20.02
N VAL A 65 -3.03 -6.69 19.51
CA VAL A 65 -3.00 -7.91 20.34
C VAL A 65 -1.94 -7.81 21.43
N ALA A 66 -0.75 -7.28 21.13
CA ALA A 66 0.30 -7.08 22.12
C ALA A 66 -0.11 -6.04 23.18
N THR A 67 -0.71 -4.92 22.78
CA THR A 67 -1.21 -3.89 23.72
C THR A 67 -2.31 -4.47 24.62
N LEU A 68 -3.23 -5.27 24.07
CA LEU A 68 -4.26 -5.95 24.87
C LEU A 68 -3.66 -6.94 25.87
N ALA A 69 -2.56 -7.62 25.53
CA ALA A 69 -1.86 -8.50 26.47
C ALA A 69 -1.27 -7.71 27.65
N LEU A 70 -0.64 -6.56 27.39
CA LEU A 70 -0.15 -5.66 28.44
C LEU A 70 -1.29 -5.15 29.33
N MET A 71 -2.44 -4.80 28.74
CA MET A 71 -3.61 -4.38 29.51
C MET A 71 -4.15 -5.48 30.41
N ALA A 72 -4.12 -6.74 29.97
CA ALA A 72 -4.56 -7.87 30.80
C ALA A 72 -3.68 -8.06 32.05
N GLU A 73 -2.40 -7.66 32.01
CA GLU A 73 -1.53 -7.63 33.19
C GLU A 73 -2.01 -6.61 34.24
N LEU A 74 -2.81 -5.62 33.83
CA LEU A 74 -3.34 -4.54 34.66
C LEU A 74 -4.76 -4.81 35.17
N ASP A 75 -5.39 -5.93 34.80
CA ASP A 75 -6.76 -6.28 35.20
C ASP A 75 -6.94 -6.43 36.73
N GLY A 76 -5.84 -6.63 37.46
CA GLY A 76 -5.84 -6.72 38.91
C GLY A 76 -5.89 -5.37 39.65
N LEU A 77 -5.76 -4.24 38.93
CA LEU A 77 -5.77 -2.92 39.53
C LEU A 77 -7.19 -2.49 39.92
N GLY A 78 -7.35 -2.17 41.20
CA GLY A 78 -8.58 -1.64 41.76
C GLY A 78 -8.61 -0.11 41.77
N GLU A 79 -9.78 0.46 42.08
CA GLU A 79 -9.96 1.90 42.25
C GLU A 79 -9.18 2.47 43.45
N ASP A 80 -8.76 1.59 44.37
CA ASP A 80 -8.00 1.89 45.57
C ASP A 80 -6.47 1.91 45.36
N GLU A 81 -6.00 1.75 44.12
CA GLU A 81 -4.58 1.84 43.77
C GLU A 81 -3.97 3.16 44.27
N ALA A 82 -2.89 3.03 45.04
CA ALA A 82 -2.21 4.15 45.68
C ALA A 82 -1.45 4.99 44.66
N ASP A 83 -0.86 4.34 43.65
CA ASP A 83 -0.16 5.02 42.57
C ASP A 83 -1.11 5.47 41.45
N ARG A 84 -1.46 6.76 41.49
CA ARG A 84 -2.38 7.35 40.51
C ARG A 84 -1.79 7.49 39.10
N SER A 85 -0.47 7.42 38.91
CA SER A 85 0.10 7.55 37.56
C SER A 85 -0.26 6.36 36.67
N VAL A 86 -0.50 5.19 37.28
CA VAL A 86 -0.88 3.97 36.57
C VAL A 86 -2.16 4.15 35.76
N PHE A 87 -3.15 4.89 36.26
CA PHE A 87 -4.37 5.19 35.49
C PHE A 87 -4.10 6.06 34.26
N ALA A 88 -3.14 6.99 34.33
CA ALA A 88 -2.74 7.80 33.19
C ALA A 88 -1.99 6.96 32.15
N GLU A 89 -1.16 6.01 32.59
CA GLU A 89 -0.47 5.05 31.70
C GLU A 89 -1.46 4.09 31.05
N MET A 90 -2.46 3.59 31.79
CA MET A 90 -3.56 2.78 31.22
C MET A 90 -4.32 3.53 30.14
N ALA A 91 -4.60 4.83 30.34
CA ALA A 91 -5.23 5.65 29.31
C ALA A 91 -4.38 5.74 28.04
N GLN A 92 -3.05 5.83 28.17
CA GLN A 92 -2.14 5.84 27.02
C GLN A 92 -2.18 4.52 26.23
N LEU A 93 -2.39 3.37 26.87
CA LEU A 93 -2.57 2.09 26.17
C LEU A 93 -3.83 2.07 25.30
N PHE A 94 -4.94 2.65 25.78
CA PHE A 94 -6.15 2.82 24.97
C PHE A 94 -5.92 3.77 23.78
N ASP A 95 -5.21 4.88 24.00
CA ASP A 95 -4.84 5.80 22.93
C ASP A 95 -3.96 5.12 21.88
N GLU A 96 -3.01 4.26 22.30
CA GLU A 96 -2.19 3.48 21.37
C GLU A 96 -3.04 2.49 20.54
N ILE A 97 -4.02 1.81 21.14
CA ILE A 97 -4.95 0.95 20.40
C ILE A 97 -5.71 1.76 19.36
N SER A 98 -6.21 2.93 19.73
CA SER A 98 -6.95 3.82 18.84
C SER A 98 -6.10 4.24 17.63
N LEU A 99 -4.89 4.75 17.88
CA LEU A 99 -3.96 5.15 16.82
C LEU A 99 -3.57 3.97 15.91
N THR A 100 -3.33 2.80 16.51
CA THR A 100 -2.97 1.58 15.77
C THR A 100 -4.14 1.08 14.91
N ALA A 101 -5.36 1.14 15.42
CA ALA A 101 -6.57 0.79 14.68
C ALA A 101 -6.81 1.75 13.50
N VAL A 102 -6.63 3.06 13.72
CA VAL A 102 -6.69 4.07 12.66
C VAL A 102 -5.66 3.76 11.57
N ALA A 103 -4.41 3.47 11.94
CA ALA A 103 -3.36 3.11 10.99
C ALA A 103 -3.68 1.82 10.20
N GLY A 104 -4.26 0.81 10.86
CA GLY A 104 -4.69 -0.42 10.22
C GLY A 104 -5.82 -0.18 9.20
N SER A 105 -6.82 0.60 9.59
CA SER A 105 -7.93 0.97 8.69
C SER A 105 -7.46 1.80 7.48
N ALA A 106 -6.53 2.72 7.70
CA ALA A 106 -5.95 3.54 6.63
C ALA A 106 -5.19 2.67 5.60
N ALA A 107 -4.41 1.68 6.06
CA ALA A 107 -3.73 0.76 5.15
C ALA A 107 -4.73 -0.04 4.29
N LEU A 108 -5.85 -0.50 4.87
CA LEU A 108 -6.87 -1.23 4.11
C LEU A 108 -7.61 -0.34 3.11
N ARG A 109 -7.85 0.93 3.44
CA ARG A 109 -8.45 1.91 2.51
C ARG A 109 -7.53 2.21 1.34
N GLU A 110 -6.21 2.32 1.57
CA GLU A 110 -5.25 2.52 0.49
C GLU A 110 -5.14 1.28 -0.41
N MET A 111 -5.22 0.08 0.18
CA MET A 111 -5.32 -1.16 -0.61
C MET A 111 -6.56 -1.16 -1.51
N ASP A 112 -7.72 -0.77 -0.99
CA ASP A 112 -8.96 -0.69 -1.76
C ASP A 112 -8.85 0.30 -2.91
N ARG A 113 -8.28 1.48 -2.64
CA ARG A 113 -7.98 2.50 -3.66
C ARG A 113 -7.11 1.94 -4.79
N VAL A 114 -5.95 1.35 -4.47
CA VAL A 114 -5.06 0.76 -5.47
C VAL A 114 -5.77 -0.33 -6.27
N LYS A 115 -6.58 -1.19 -5.64
CA LYS A 115 -7.32 -2.22 -6.35
C LYS A 115 -8.42 -1.65 -7.27
N SER A 116 -9.03 -0.54 -6.89
CA SER A 116 -10.05 0.14 -7.71
C SER A 116 -9.45 0.80 -8.95
N GLU A 117 -8.22 1.32 -8.86
CA GLU A 117 -7.51 1.99 -9.95
C GLU A 117 -6.94 1.00 -10.99
N PHE A 118 -6.62 -0.26 -10.60
CA PHE A 118 -6.01 -1.30 -11.45
C PHE A 118 -6.85 -2.55 -11.66
N ALA A 119 -8.16 -2.42 -11.61
CA ALA A 119 -9.02 -3.57 -11.87
C ALA A 119 -8.79 -4.13 -13.28
N ALA A 120 -8.42 -5.43 -13.33
CA ALA A 120 -8.68 -6.38 -14.43
C ALA A 120 -7.54 -6.82 -15.38
N GLU A 121 -6.37 -7.24 -14.86
CA GLU A 121 -5.56 -8.25 -15.56
C GLU A 121 -5.14 -9.42 -14.66
N GLU A 122 -5.34 -10.65 -15.14
CA GLU A 122 -4.96 -11.87 -14.41
C GLU A 122 -3.42 -11.98 -14.29
N PRO A 123 -2.88 -12.26 -13.10
CA PRO A 123 -1.44 -12.24 -12.84
C PRO A 123 -0.63 -13.25 -13.68
N GLU A 124 -1.24 -14.37 -14.06
CA GLU A 124 -0.60 -15.43 -14.86
C GLU A 124 -0.39 -15.02 -16.34
N LYS A 125 -1.31 -14.19 -16.87
CA LYS A 125 -1.15 -13.59 -18.21
C LYS A 125 0.01 -12.60 -18.21
N LEU A 126 0.18 -11.84 -17.13
CA LEU A 126 1.19 -10.80 -17.01
C LEU A 126 2.62 -11.35 -16.99
N GLU A 127 2.88 -12.40 -16.21
CA GLU A 127 4.20 -13.05 -16.14
C GLU A 127 4.59 -13.69 -17.49
N THR A 128 3.63 -14.31 -18.17
CA THR A 128 3.82 -14.90 -19.51
C THR A 128 4.13 -13.81 -20.55
N LEU A 129 3.43 -12.68 -20.49
CA LEU A 129 3.63 -11.53 -21.38
C LEU A 129 4.96 -10.81 -21.16
N MET A 130 5.53 -10.84 -19.94
CA MET A 130 6.87 -10.33 -19.66
C MET A 130 7.96 -11.20 -20.28
N ALA A 131 7.82 -12.53 -20.19
CA ALA A 131 8.81 -13.46 -20.73
C ALA A 131 8.94 -13.40 -22.27
N GLN A 132 7.88 -12.95 -22.96
CA GLN A 132 7.85 -12.80 -24.42
C GLN A 132 8.20 -11.39 -24.91
N TRP A 133 8.41 -10.43 -24.01
CA TRP A 133 8.68 -9.05 -24.41
C TRP A 133 10.11 -8.91 -24.98
N SER A 134 10.22 -8.53 -26.25
CA SER A 134 11.47 -8.15 -26.90
C SER A 134 11.24 -6.85 -27.70
N PRO A 135 11.73 -5.70 -27.23
CA PRO A 135 11.56 -4.44 -27.96
C PRO A 135 12.54 -4.40 -29.14
N GLN A 136 12.04 -4.54 -30.36
CA GLN A 136 12.77 -4.21 -31.59
C GLN A 136 12.37 -2.80 -32.04
N CYS A 137 12.79 -1.77 -31.29
CA CYS A 137 12.51 -0.37 -31.64
C CYS A 137 13.69 0.30 -32.37
N ALA A 138 14.55 -0.48 -33.02
CA ALA A 138 15.67 0.05 -33.81
C ALA A 138 15.97 -0.89 -34.97
N LYS A 139 15.20 -0.78 -36.06
CA LYS A 139 15.63 -1.07 -37.42
C LYS A 139 14.78 -0.25 -38.39
N ASP A 140 15.16 1.00 -38.58
CA ASP A 140 14.99 1.69 -39.86
C ASP A 140 16.23 2.58 -40.03
N GLU A 141 16.85 2.47 -41.20
CA GLU A 141 18.13 3.07 -41.64
C GLU A 141 18.21 4.60 -41.53
#